data_AF-A0A7J6RSD3-F1
#
_entry.id   AF-A0A7J6RSD3-F1
#
_cell.length_a   1.000
_cell.length_b   1.000
_cell.length_c   1.000
_cell.angle_alpha   90.00
_cell.angle_beta   90.00
_cell.angle_gamma   90.00
#
_symmetry.space_group_name_H-M   'P 1'
#
loop_
_entity.id
_entity.type
_entity.pdbx_description
1 polymer ?
#
loop_
_entity_poly.entity_id
_entity_poly.type
_entity_poly.pdbx_seq_one_letter_code
_entity_poly.pdbx_strand_id
1 'polypeptide(L)'
;VAELVDYANEVDLEFACKAVSSIGRIALKLEAAADVCVNAILELIEHRADYVLQESVVSMRDVFRKYPGKYEFVIGPLCENLESLAKPEAKEAMIWILGEYPDRIENAGDLLYSFLDGFFSETYAVQQELLTAAIKFFLKDTSKTNQDIVSKVLKACTDSSSNPDLRDRGYMYWRMLSMGDLEKCKKIVVAPLPRITDTSLLVESNLLEILLGTIGQLSSIYLIAPDELIEGTKQYEEMEDYYEDQSSVEDRSQNIKAVKAAMASPRSYEERTTDLDSGSEDTSSSSSDEDDDDESSDSESEDEETPTTATPDLPIQRFMVHPEDQKGGNGHTGLKVAGGIGFVKGVLCMELLIGNSGSVPLTGFAIQCNKNAFGLAPKSTQIAGMPDTLQPGSSVSVRVPLEPNRLNSGSPPPNHPPLLLQ
;
A
#
# COMPACT_ATOMS: atom_id res chain seq x y z
N VAL A 1 -26.89 -5.86 -15.81
CA VAL A 1 -27.12 -4.63 -15.01
C VAL A 1 -28.11 -4.90 -13.89
N ALA A 2 -29.31 -5.41 -14.17
CA ALA A 2 -30.29 -5.76 -13.12
C ALA A 2 -29.70 -6.63 -11.99
N GLU A 3 -29.01 -7.73 -12.31
CA GLU A 3 -28.35 -8.56 -11.29
C GLU A 3 -27.30 -7.79 -10.46
N LEU A 4 -26.57 -6.83 -11.07
CA LEU A 4 -25.61 -6.01 -10.34
C LEU A 4 -26.30 -5.01 -9.40
N VAL A 5 -27.52 -4.57 -9.74
CA VAL A 5 -28.34 -3.75 -8.84
C VAL A 5 -28.80 -4.58 -7.65
N ASP A 6 -29.19 -5.83 -7.87
CA ASP A 6 -29.52 -6.75 -6.77
C ASP A 6 -28.30 -6.98 -5.86
N TYR A 7 -27.11 -7.15 -6.43
CA TYR A 7 -25.85 -7.29 -5.68
C TYR A 7 -25.45 -6.02 -4.93
N ALA A 8 -25.78 -4.84 -5.45
CA ALA A 8 -25.55 -3.57 -4.77
C ALA A 8 -26.44 -3.40 -3.52
N ASN A 9 -27.52 -4.16 -3.42
CA ASN A 9 -28.42 -4.18 -2.26
C ASN A 9 -28.09 -5.27 -1.23
N GLU A 10 -27.02 -6.05 -1.44
CA GLU A 10 -26.58 -7.05 -0.47
C GLU A 10 -25.98 -6.44 0.80
N VAL A 11 -25.92 -7.25 1.85
CA VAL A 11 -25.45 -6.83 3.18
C VAL A 11 -23.93 -6.64 3.22
N ASP A 12 -23.19 -7.34 2.35
CA ASP A 12 -21.74 -7.22 2.27
C ASP A 12 -21.34 -5.90 1.61
N LEU A 13 -20.76 -5.00 2.41
CA LEU A 13 -20.37 -3.65 1.99
C LEU A 13 -19.36 -3.64 0.85
N GLU A 14 -18.35 -4.52 0.89
CA GLU A 14 -17.30 -4.53 -0.12
C GLU A 14 -17.85 -5.07 -1.43
N PHE A 15 -18.62 -6.16 -1.37
CA PHE A 15 -19.27 -6.75 -2.53
C PHE A 15 -20.25 -5.76 -3.19
N ALA A 16 -21.10 -5.11 -2.40
CA ALA A 16 -22.03 -4.10 -2.90
C ALA A 16 -21.29 -2.92 -3.58
N CYS A 17 -20.19 -2.41 -2.99
CA CYS A 17 -19.36 -1.39 -3.62
C CYS A 17 -18.76 -1.89 -4.95
N LYS A 18 -18.24 -3.13 -4.99
CA LYS A 18 -17.71 -3.71 -6.25
C LYS A 18 -18.79 -3.88 -7.32
N ALA A 19 -20.03 -4.17 -6.93
CA ALA A 19 -21.16 -4.24 -7.86
C ALA A 19 -21.45 -2.87 -8.50
N VAL A 20 -21.53 -1.80 -7.71
CA VAL A 20 -21.70 -0.42 -8.21
C VAL A 20 -20.54 0.00 -9.11
N SER A 21 -19.31 -0.24 -8.68
CA SER A 21 -18.10 0.06 -9.46
C SER A 21 -18.13 -0.68 -10.81
N SER A 22 -18.63 -1.91 -10.82
CA SER A 22 -18.80 -2.69 -12.05
C SER A 22 -19.88 -2.11 -12.98
N ILE A 23 -20.99 -1.59 -12.46
CA ILE A 23 -22.01 -0.88 -13.25
C ILE A 23 -21.38 0.36 -13.93
N GLY A 24 -20.60 1.14 -13.17
CA GLY A 24 -19.86 2.29 -13.70
C GLY A 24 -18.87 1.90 -14.80
N ARG A 25 -18.09 0.84 -14.60
CA ARG A 25 -17.14 0.31 -15.61
C ARG A 25 -17.84 -0.17 -16.88
N ILE A 26 -18.99 -0.81 -16.77
CA ILE A 26 -19.79 -1.20 -17.95
C ILE A 26 -20.19 0.05 -18.74
N ALA A 27 -20.61 1.12 -18.06
CA ALA A 27 -20.93 2.39 -18.71
C ALA A 27 -19.72 3.00 -19.45
N LEU A 28 -18.50 2.80 -18.95
CA LEU A 28 -17.27 3.30 -19.60
C LEU A 28 -16.84 2.45 -20.81
N LYS A 29 -17.04 1.13 -20.75
CA LYS A 29 -16.63 0.18 -21.79
C LYS A 29 -17.64 0.06 -22.94
N LEU A 30 -18.93 0.10 -22.63
CA LEU A 30 -20.02 -0.16 -23.58
C LEU A 30 -20.97 1.05 -23.67
N GLU A 31 -20.77 1.90 -24.68
CA GLU A 31 -21.60 3.11 -24.85
C GLU A 31 -23.10 2.79 -24.97
N ALA A 32 -23.46 1.66 -25.61
CA ALA A 32 -24.84 1.21 -25.76
C ALA A 32 -25.52 0.84 -24.42
N ALA A 33 -24.74 0.49 -23.39
CA ALA A 33 -25.25 0.17 -22.06
C ALA A 33 -25.21 1.36 -21.10
N ALA A 34 -24.57 2.48 -21.49
CA ALA A 34 -24.32 3.61 -20.59
C ALA A 34 -25.60 4.23 -20.03
N ASP A 35 -26.65 4.41 -20.87
CA ASP A 35 -27.93 4.96 -20.42
C ASP A 35 -28.60 4.06 -19.35
N VAL A 36 -28.53 2.74 -19.52
CA VAL A 36 -29.08 1.76 -18.56
C VAL A 36 -28.28 1.77 -17.26
N CYS A 37 -26.94 1.82 -17.34
CA CYS A 37 -26.08 1.89 -16.16
C CYS A 37 -26.27 3.17 -15.36
N VAL A 38 -26.41 4.33 -16.01
CA VAL A 38 -26.61 5.61 -15.31
C VAL A 38 -27.95 5.63 -14.59
N ASN A 39 -29.02 5.13 -15.22
CA ASN A 39 -30.32 5.02 -14.56
C ASN A 39 -30.28 4.06 -13.36
N ALA A 40 -29.55 2.95 -13.47
CA ALA A 40 -29.34 2.03 -12.35
C ALA A 40 -28.57 2.68 -11.19
N ILE A 41 -27.52 3.46 -11.49
CA ILE A 41 -26.79 4.20 -10.44
C ILE A 41 -27.68 5.28 -9.81
N LEU A 42 -28.53 5.95 -10.60
CA LEU A 42 -29.49 6.93 -10.06
C LEU A 42 -30.49 6.28 -9.08
N GLU A 43 -31.04 5.11 -9.43
CA GLU A 43 -31.91 4.34 -8.53
C GLU A 43 -31.18 3.96 -7.22
N LEU A 44 -29.91 3.57 -7.31
CA LEU A 44 -29.08 3.26 -6.13
C LEU A 44 -28.76 4.50 -5.28
N ILE A 45 -28.67 5.69 -5.88
CA ILE A 45 -28.51 6.97 -5.14
C ILE A 45 -29.78 7.29 -4.35
N GLU A 46 -30.96 7.04 -4.93
CA GLU A 46 -32.25 7.28 -4.27
C GLU A 46 -32.49 6.29 -3.11
N HIS A 47 -31.99 5.06 -3.22
CA HIS A 47 -32.06 4.01 -2.19
C HIS A 47 -30.83 4.04 -1.26
N ARG A 48 -30.96 4.83 -0.18
CA ARG A 48 -29.90 5.39 0.69
C ARG A 48 -29.09 4.40 1.56
N ALA A 49 -28.21 3.60 0.99
CA ALA A 49 -27.07 3.06 1.75
C ALA A 49 -25.85 3.98 1.56
N ASP A 50 -25.30 4.56 2.64
CA ASP A 50 -24.25 5.58 2.56
C ASP A 50 -22.99 5.12 1.80
N TYR A 51 -22.62 3.84 1.91
CA TYR A 51 -21.46 3.29 1.21
C TYR A 51 -21.73 3.10 -0.30
N VAL A 52 -22.95 2.73 -0.69
CA VAL A 52 -23.40 2.61 -2.09
C VAL A 52 -23.43 4.00 -2.73
N LEU A 53 -23.96 4.99 -2.03
CA LEU A 53 -23.97 6.38 -2.47
C LEU A 53 -22.55 6.88 -2.74
N GLN A 54 -21.62 6.66 -1.79
CA GLN A 54 -20.23 7.09 -1.94
C GLN A 54 -19.55 6.46 -3.16
N GLU A 55 -19.76 5.16 -3.39
CA GLU A 55 -19.23 4.48 -4.58
C GLU A 55 -19.91 4.94 -5.88
N SER A 56 -21.21 5.28 -5.80
CA SER A 56 -21.98 5.84 -6.91
C SER A 56 -21.44 7.20 -7.34
N VAL A 57 -21.05 8.06 -6.39
CA VAL A 57 -20.41 9.37 -6.67
C VAL A 57 -19.10 9.18 -7.44
N VAL A 58 -18.25 8.24 -6.99
CA VAL A 58 -16.98 7.93 -7.67
C VAL A 58 -17.22 7.42 -9.08
N SER A 59 -18.16 6.48 -9.24
CA SER A 59 -18.52 5.93 -10.56
C SER A 59 -19.10 7.00 -11.49
N MET A 60 -19.95 7.88 -10.98
CA MET A 60 -20.56 8.96 -11.77
C MET A 60 -19.55 10.02 -12.22
N ARG A 61 -18.53 10.36 -11.40
CA ARG A 61 -17.42 11.22 -11.83
C ARG A 61 -16.78 10.69 -13.11
N ASP A 62 -16.49 9.39 -13.13
CA ASP A 62 -15.83 8.76 -14.28
C ASP A 62 -16.76 8.72 -15.50
N VAL A 63 -18.05 8.46 -15.30
CA VAL A 63 -19.06 8.57 -16.36
C VAL A 63 -19.12 9.99 -16.95
N PHE A 64 -19.10 11.04 -16.11
CA PHE A 64 -19.07 12.44 -16.58
C PHE A 64 -17.80 12.76 -17.37
N ARG A 65 -16.65 12.20 -16.98
CA ARG A 65 -15.39 12.36 -17.73
C ARG A 65 -15.42 11.65 -19.08
N LYS A 66 -16.16 10.55 -19.21
CA LYS A 66 -16.35 9.83 -20.48
C LYS A 66 -17.36 10.50 -21.41
N TYR A 67 -18.48 10.96 -20.84
CA TYR A 67 -19.61 11.56 -21.57
C TYR A 67 -19.95 12.98 -21.07
N PRO A 68 -19.07 13.98 -21.30
CA PRO A 68 -19.32 15.35 -20.86
C PRO A 68 -20.64 15.89 -21.42
N GLY A 69 -21.46 16.50 -20.57
CA GLY A 69 -22.71 17.17 -20.95
C GLY A 69 -23.93 16.27 -21.17
N LYS A 70 -23.82 14.94 -21.07
CA LYS A 70 -24.95 14.02 -21.36
C LYS A 70 -25.81 13.70 -20.13
N TYR A 71 -25.20 13.44 -18.99
CA TYR A 71 -25.88 12.89 -17.79
C TYR A 71 -26.01 13.89 -16.63
N GLU A 72 -26.01 15.19 -16.92
CA GLU A 72 -25.98 16.27 -15.90
C GLU A 72 -27.18 16.25 -14.94
N PHE A 73 -28.29 15.61 -15.32
CA PHE A 73 -29.48 15.48 -14.46
C PHE A 73 -29.22 14.70 -13.16
N VAL A 74 -28.15 13.88 -13.10
CA VAL A 74 -27.77 13.12 -11.90
C VAL A 74 -27.08 14.01 -10.85
N ILE A 75 -26.59 15.20 -11.23
CA ILE A 75 -25.83 16.09 -10.34
C ILE A 75 -26.68 16.56 -9.15
N GLY A 76 -27.95 16.94 -9.37
CA GLY A 76 -28.86 17.36 -8.31
C GLY A 76 -29.01 16.30 -7.20
N PRO A 77 -29.45 15.07 -7.54
CA PRO A 77 -29.54 13.96 -6.59
C PRO A 77 -28.23 13.65 -5.83
N LEU A 78 -27.07 13.80 -6.48
CA LEU A 78 -25.77 13.63 -5.84
C LEU A 78 -25.50 14.72 -4.79
N CYS A 79 -25.84 15.98 -5.09
CA CYS A 79 -25.65 17.12 -4.20
C CYS A 79 -26.57 17.10 -2.97
N GLU A 80 -27.79 16.56 -3.08
CA GLU A 80 -28.73 16.44 -1.96
C GLU A 80 -28.21 15.54 -0.82
N ASN A 81 -27.27 14.64 -1.11
CA ASN A 81 -26.77 13.65 -0.15
C ASN A 81 -25.29 13.89 0.25
N LEU A 82 -24.80 15.13 0.15
CA LEU A 82 -23.38 15.47 0.39
C LEU A 82 -22.92 15.23 1.84
N GLU A 83 -23.82 15.37 2.81
CA GLU A 83 -23.50 15.32 4.24
C GLU A 83 -23.06 13.93 4.73
N SER A 84 -23.35 12.86 3.98
CA SER A 84 -22.98 11.49 4.34
C SER A 84 -21.66 11.00 3.71
N LEU A 85 -20.93 11.85 3.00
CA LEU A 85 -19.66 11.48 2.35
C LEU A 85 -18.51 11.40 3.36
N ALA A 86 -18.04 10.19 3.65
CA ALA A 86 -16.93 9.93 4.56
C ALA A 86 -15.63 9.53 3.84
N LYS A 87 -15.73 8.71 2.78
CA LYS A 87 -14.61 8.19 2.00
C LYS A 87 -13.88 9.33 1.26
N PRO A 88 -12.55 9.43 1.38
CA PRO A 88 -11.76 10.45 0.66
C PRO A 88 -12.01 10.45 -0.85
N GLU A 89 -12.11 9.27 -1.46
CA GLU A 89 -12.30 9.09 -2.90
C GLU A 89 -13.64 9.66 -3.37
N ALA A 90 -14.69 9.50 -2.54
CA ALA A 90 -16.01 10.05 -2.80
C ALA A 90 -16.04 11.57 -2.63
N LYS A 91 -15.33 12.11 -1.62
CA LYS A 91 -15.17 13.56 -1.44
C LYS A 91 -14.42 14.19 -2.60
N GLU A 92 -13.30 13.60 -3.03
CA GLU A 92 -12.56 14.03 -4.22
C GLU A 92 -13.46 14.06 -5.46
N ALA A 93 -14.22 12.99 -5.68
CA ALA A 93 -15.13 12.90 -6.80
C ALA A 93 -16.22 13.98 -6.75
N MET A 94 -16.80 14.23 -5.58
CA MET A 94 -17.79 15.28 -5.39
C MET A 94 -17.21 16.68 -5.60
N ILE A 95 -16.04 16.97 -5.02
CA ILE A 95 -15.36 18.26 -5.16
C ILE A 95 -14.99 18.52 -6.62
N TRP A 96 -14.55 17.49 -7.34
CA TRP A 96 -14.33 17.57 -8.78
C TRP A 96 -15.61 17.95 -9.52
N ILE A 97 -16.75 17.31 -9.22
CA ILE A 97 -18.06 17.62 -9.82
C ILE A 97 -18.44 19.08 -9.54
N LEU A 98 -18.25 19.58 -8.31
CA LEU A 98 -18.52 20.97 -7.93
C LEU A 98 -17.67 21.96 -8.74
N GLY A 99 -16.39 21.66 -8.96
CA GLY A 99 -15.49 22.50 -9.77
C GLY A 99 -15.77 22.42 -11.27
N GLU A 100 -16.25 21.28 -11.77
CA GLU A 100 -16.49 21.04 -13.19
C GLU A 100 -17.88 21.49 -13.66
N TYR A 101 -18.91 21.42 -12.81
CA TYR A 101 -20.28 21.78 -13.17
C TYR A 101 -20.92 22.82 -12.25
N PRO A 102 -20.26 23.96 -11.94
CA PRO A 102 -20.81 24.93 -11.01
C PRO A 102 -22.10 25.58 -11.50
N ASP A 103 -22.27 25.75 -12.81
CA ASP A 103 -23.46 26.35 -13.41
C ASP A 103 -24.72 25.48 -13.28
N ARG A 104 -24.56 24.21 -12.87
CA ARG A 104 -25.66 23.25 -12.66
C ARG A 104 -26.07 23.11 -11.20
N ILE A 105 -25.37 23.78 -10.29
CA ILE A 105 -25.47 23.57 -8.85
C ILE A 105 -25.73 24.92 -8.19
N GLU A 106 -26.95 25.15 -7.73
CA GLU A 106 -27.40 26.47 -7.24
C GLU A 106 -26.56 26.99 -6.05
N ASN A 107 -26.05 26.10 -5.20
CA ASN A 107 -25.29 26.41 -3.98
C ASN A 107 -23.82 25.94 -4.03
N ALA A 108 -23.22 25.80 -5.23
CA ALA A 108 -21.85 25.27 -5.38
C ALA A 108 -20.80 26.01 -4.54
N GLY A 109 -20.92 27.33 -4.44
CA GLY A 109 -19.99 28.15 -3.65
C GLY A 109 -20.04 27.83 -2.16
N ASP A 110 -21.24 27.66 -1.60
CA ASP A 110 -21.43 27.33 -0.18
C ASP A 110 -20.91 25.92 0.12
N LEU A 111 -21.18 24.96 -0.77
CA LEU A 111 -20.69 23.58 -0.65
C LEU A 111 -19.15 23.49 -0.73
N LEU A 112 -18.53 24.24 -1.66
CA LEU A 112 -17.06 24.33 -1.71
C LEU A 112 -16.49 25.00 -0.46
N TYR A 113 -17.16 26.03 0.06
CA TYR A 113 -16.72 26.71 1.28
C TYR A 113 -16.80 25.80 2.50
N SER A 114 -17.83 24.93 2.61
CA SER A 114 -17.92 23.97 3.71
C SER A 114 -16.79 22.95 3.71
N PHE A 115 -16.36 22.47 2.54
CA PHE A 115 -15.16 21.62 2.45
C PHE A 115 -13.88 22.39 2.86
N LEU A 116 -13.80 23.69 2.56
CA LEU A 116 -12.66 24.52 2.96
C LEU A 116 -12.59 24.79 4.47
N ASP A 117 -13.71 24.79 5.19
CA ASP A 117 -13.69 24.89 6.66
C ASP A 117 -13.01 23.68 7.31
N GLY A 118 -13.14 22.50 6.70
CA GLY A 118 -12.49 21.25 7.11
C GLY A 118 -11.12 20.99 6.48
N PHE A 119 -10.53 21.95 5.76
CA PHE A 119 -9.37 21.71 4.87
C PHE A 119 -8.25 20.85 5.47
N PHE A 120 -7.76 21.21 6.67
CA PHE A 120 -6.64 20.52 7.32
C PHE A 120 -7.02 19.17 7.96
N SER A 121 -8.31 18.87 8.12
CA SER A 121 -8.78 17.57 8.59
C SER A 121 -8.94 16.54 7.46
N GLU A 122 -8.93 16.99 6.20
CA GLU A 122 -9.04 16.12 5.04
C GLU A 122 -7.69 15.52 4.60
N THR A 123 -7.75 14.48 3.77
CA THR A 123 -6.54 13.88 3.17
C THR A 123 -5.87 14.84 2.18
N TYR A 124 -4.58 14.64 1.92
CA TYR A 124 -3.87 15.47 0.94
C TYR A 124 -4.48 15.40 -0.47
N ALA A 125 -5.00 14.23 -0.88
CA ALA A 125 -5.62 14.09 -2.18
C ALA A 125 -6.92 14.91 -2.30
N VAL A 126 -7.76 14.93 -1.25
CA VAL A 126 -8.94 15.83 -1.15
C VAL A 126 -8.51 17.31 -1.15
N GLN A 127 -7.46 17.68 -0.43
CA GLN A 127 -6.95 19.06 -0.40
C GLN A 127 -6.47 19.55 -1.78
N GLN A 128 -5.77 18.69 -2.53
CA GLN A 128 -5.30 19.00 -3.88
C GLN A 128 -6.46 19.17 -4.88
N GLU A 129 -7.49 18.32 -4.76
CA GLU A 129 -8.69 18.43 -5.58
C GLU A 129 -9.48 19.70 -5.24
N LEU A 130 -9.61 20.04 -3.95
CA LEU A 130 -10.29 21.25 -3.50
C LEU A 130 -9.58 22.53 -3.96
N LEU A 131 -8.24 22.55 -3.92
CA LEU A 131 -7.45 23.63 -4.52
C LEU A 131 -7.81 23.78 -6.00
N THR A 132 -7.78 22.69 -6.77
CA THR A 132 -8.06 22.73 -8.21
C THR A 132 -9.51 23.15 -8.51
N ALA A 133 -10.48 22.61 -7.77
CA ALA A 133 -11.89 22.94 -7.91
C ALA A 133 -12.17 24.41 -7.60
N ALA A 134 -11.58 24.97 -6.53
CA ALA A 134 -11.70 26.38 -6.18
C ALA A 134 -11.14 27.31 -7.29
N ILE A 135 -9.99 26.95 -7.89
CA ILE A 135 -9.44 27.72 -9.01
C ILE A 135 -10.36 27.63 -10.24
N LYS A 136 -10.85 26.44 -10.60
CA LYS A 136 -11.80 26.26 -11.71
C LYS A 136 -13.08 27.07 -11.51
N PHE A 137 -13.63 27.03 -10.29
CA PHE A 137 -14.83 27.74 -9.89
C PHE A 137 -14.69 29.26 -10.14
N PHE A 138 -13.59 29.86 -9.66
CA PHE A 138 -13.28 31.27 -9.90
C PHE A 138 -13.02 31.63 -11.36
N LEU A 139 -12.36 30.76 -12.13
CA LEU A 139 -12.11 31.01 -13.56
C LEU A 139 -13.38 30.90 -14.42
N LYS A 140 -14.42 30.22 -13.91
CA LYS A 140 -15.75 30.17 -14.54
C LYS A 140 -16.57 31.41 -14.21
N ASP A 141 -16.60 31.83 -12.96
CA ASP A 141 -17.20 33.09 -12.51
C ASP A 141 -16.24 33.86 -11.57
N THR A 142 -15.83 35.05 -12.00
CA THR A 142 -14.86 35.92 -11.32
C THR A 142 -15.48 36.82 -10.25
N SER A 143 -16.64 36.44 -9.71
CA SER A 143 -17.32 37.18 -8.66
C SER A 143 -16.48 37.29 -7.36
N LYS A 144 -16.78 38.31 -6.56
CA LYS A 144 -16.05 38.59 -5.32
C LYS A 144 -16.14 37.46 -4.30
N THR A 145 -17.27 36.77 -4.23
CA THR A 145 -17.46 35.60 -3.36
C THR A 145 -16.49 34.48 -3.75
N ASN A 146 -16.35 34.21 -5.05
CA ASN A 146 -15.46 33.17 -5.57
C ASN A 146 -13.98 33.55 -5.37
N GLN A 147 -13.66 34.85 -5.40
CA GLN A 147 -12.32 35.34 -5.07
C GLN A 147 -11.93 35.06 -3.62
N ASP A 148 -12.88 35.11 -2.68
CA ASP A 148 -12.62 34.80 -1.27
C ASP A 148 -12.29 33.33 -1.06
N ILE A 149 -13.04 32.42 -1.71
CA ILE A 149 -12.77 30.97 -1.75
C ILE A 149 -11.33 30.70 -2.22
N VAL A 150 -10.92 31.31 -3.35
CA VAL A 150 -9.56 31.17 -3.88
C VAL A 150 -8.51 31.74 -2.92
N SER A 151 -8.78 32.90 -2.32
CA SER A 151 -7.85 33.52 -1.37
C SER A 151 -7.67 32.67 -0.12
N LYS A 152 -8.75 32.04 0.37
CA LYS A 152 -8.73 31.16 1.53
C LYS A 152 -7.95 29.88 1.25
N VAL A 153 -8.23 29.19 0.14
CA VAL A 153 -7.53 27.94 -0.20
C VAL A 153 -6.05 28.17 -0.51
N LEU A 154 -5.71 29.26 -1.21
CA LEU A 154 -4.31 29.57 -1.51
C LEU A 154 -3.52 29.85 -0.23
N LYS A 155 -4.06 30.65 0.71
CA LYS A 155 -3.43 30.87 2.01
C LYS A 155 -3.26 29.58 2.81
N ALA A 156 -4.27 28.71 2.80
CA ALA A 156 -4.19 27.43 3.46
C ALA A 156 -3.04 26.56 2.88
N CYS A 157 -2.91 26.52 1.56
CA CYS A 157 -1.85 25.80 0.86
C CYS A 157 -0.46 26.43 1.03
N THR A 158 -0.32 27.77 1.03
CA THR A 158 1.00 28.41 1.05
C THR A 158 1.57 28.64 2.44
N ASP A 159 0.73 29.08 3.38
CA ASP A 159 1.19 29.62 4.66
C ASP A 159 1.16 28.56 5.76
N SER A 160 0.25 27.58 5.65
CA SER A 160 -0.07 26.63 6.72
C SER A 160 0.14 25.16 6.36
N SER A 161 0.30 24.83 5.07
CA SER A 161 0.55 23.44 4.64
C SER A 161 1.99 23.01 4.92
N SER A 162 2.13 21.81 5.50
CA SER A 162 3.42 21.12 5.65
C SER A 162 3.82 20.32 4.41
N ASN A 163 2.86 19.99 3.54
CA ASN A 163 3.12 19.18 2.35
C ASN A 163 3.74 20.04 1.23
N PRO A 164 4.97 19.74 0.78
CA PRO A 164 5.66 20.53 -0.23
C PRO A 164 4.96 20.50 -1.59
N ASP A 165 4.36 19.38 -1.98
CA ASP A 165 3.66 19.24 -3.26
C ASP A 165 2.39 20.12 -3.31
N LEU A 166 1.59 20.11 -2.23
CA LEU A 166 0.41 20.98 -2.10
C LEU A 166 0.80 22.45 -2.10
N ARG A 167 1.88 22.80 -1.40
CA ARG A 167 2.39 24.16 -1.32
C ARG A 167 2.88 24.66 -2.68
N ASP A 168 3.64 23.84 -3.41
CA ASP A 168 4.18 24.19 -4.72
C ASP A 168 3.06 24.33 -5.76
N ARG A 169 2.07 23.45 -5.75
CA ARG A 169 0.87 23.59 -6.60
C ARG A 169 0.09 24.87 -6.26
N GLY A 170 -0.02 25.21 -4.97
CA GLY A 170 -0.59 26.48 -4.52
C GLY A 170 0.14 27.70 -5.08
N TYR A 171 1.48 27.72 -4.99
CA TYR A 171 2.28 28.80 -5.57
C TYR A 171 2.18 28.87 -7.10
N MET A 172 2.09 27.73 -7.78
CA MET A 172 1.89 27.69 -9.23
C MET A 172 0.58 28.39 -9.62
N TYR A 173 -0.53 28.03 -8.97
CA TYR A 173 -1.82 28.68 -9.22
C TYR A 173 -1.82 30.15 -8.84
N TRP A 174 -1.24 30.52 -7.71
CA TRP A 174 -1.12 31.92 -7.32
C TRP A 174 -0.37 32.73 -8.38
N ARG A 175 0.82 32.30 -8.77
CA ARG A 175 1.62 32.98 -9.81
C ARG A 175 0.84 33.09 -11.11
N MET A 176 0.18 32.02 -11.53
CA MET A 176 -0.66 31.99 -12.74
C MET A 176 -1.76 33.07 -12.67
N LEU A 177 -2.52 33.13 -11.58
CA LEU A 177 -3.58 34.13 -11.40
C LEU A 177 -3.04 35.56 -11.27
N SER A 178 -1.88 35.74 -10.65
CA SER A 178 -1.24 37.06 -10.48
C SER A 178 -0.58 37.62 -11.75
N MET A 179 -0.36 36.80 -12.79
CA MET A 179 0.13 37.30 -14.09
C MET A 179 -0.91 38.15 -14.84
N GLY A 180 -2.17 38.18 -14.40
CA GLY A 180 -3.20 39.10 -14.88
C GLY A 180 -3.91 38.67 -16.18
N ASP A 181 -3.51 37.58 -16.81
CA ASP A 181 -4.16 37.02 -18.01
C ASP A 181 -5.07 35.84 -17.63
N LEU A 182 -6.25 36.16 -17.09
CA LEU A 182 -7.23 35.16 -16.65
C LEU A 182 -7.71 34.26 -17.81
N GLU A 183 -7.73 34.78 -19.04
CA GLU A 183 -8.12 34.00 -20.22
C GLU A 183 -7.12 32.89 -20.53
N LYS A 184 -5.81 33.18 -20.45
CA LYS A 184 -4.79 32.13 -20.56
C LYS A 184 -4.88 31.13 -19.40
N CYS A 185 -5.10 31.60 -18.18
CA CYS A 185 -5.27 30.72 -17.02
C CYS A 185 -6.45 29.77 -17.23
N LYS A 186 -7.60 30.30 -17.69
CA LYS A 186 -8.80 29.54 -18.00
C LYS A 186 -8.55 28.49 -19.09
N LYS A 187 -7.80 28.83 -20.14
CA LYS A 187 -7.42 27.87 -21.20
C LYS A 187 -6.55 26.73 -20.70
N ILE A 188 -5.74 26.95 -19.66
CA ILE A 188 -4.87 25.92 -19.09
C ILE A 188 -5.65 25.07 -18.08
N VAL A 189 -6.32 25.71 -17.12
CA VAL A 189 -6.94 25.03 -15.97
C VAL A 189 -8.30 24.42 -16.31
N VAL A 190 -9.07 25.06 -17.18
CA VAL A 190 -10.41 24.62 -17.65
C VAL A 190 -10.31 24.01 -19.05
N ALA A 191 -9.12 23.54 -19.44
CA ALA A 191 -8.94 22.80 -20.68
C ALA A 191 -9.82 21.53 -20.67
N PRO A 192 -10.40 21.14 -21.82
CA PRO A 192 -11.14 19.89 -21.90
C PRO A 192 -10.20 18.72 -21.61
N LEU A 193 -10.53 17.93 -20.59
CA LEU A 193 -9.75 16.75 -20.24
C LEU A 193 -9.92 15.67 -21.32
N PRO A 194 -8.86 14.88 -21.60
CA PRO A 194 -8.99 13.70 -22.45
C PRO A 194 -10.06 12.75 -21.90
N ARG A 195 -10.83 12.14 -22.81
CA ARG A 195 -11.85 11.16 -22.43
C ARG A 195 -11.16 9.94 -21.83
N ILE A 196 -11.61 9.54 -20.65
CA ILE A 196 -11.09 8.34 -20.01
C ILE A 196 -11.55 7.08 -20.73
N THR A 197 -10.78 6.01 -20.59
CA THR A 197 -11.16 4.65 -20.96
C THR A 197 -10.84 3.76 -19.77
N ASP A 198 -11.63 2.71 -19.52
CA ASP A 198 -11.37 1.82 -18.39
C ASP A 198 -10.10 0.99 -18.65
N THR A 199 -9.04 1.30 -17.92
CA THR A 199 -7.75 0.59 -17.94
C THR A 199 -7.57 -0.34 -16.74
N SER A 200 -8.57 -0.48 -15.86
CA SER A 200 -8.45 -1.16 -14.56
C SER A 200 -8.10 -2.66 -14.64
N LEU A 201 -8.30 -3.28 -15.80
CA LEU A 201 -7.98 -4.69 -16.06
C LEU A 201 -6.85 -4.87 -17.08
N LEU A 202 -6.17 -3.79 -17.46
CA LEU A 202 -5.01 -3.88 -18.33
C LEU A 202 -3.81 -4.28 -17.49
N VAL A 203 -3.36 -5.52 -17.68
CA VAL A 203 -2.04 -5.97 -17.23
C VAL A 203 -1.03 -5.45 -18.25
N GLU A 204 0.11 -4.93 -17.77
CA GLU A 204 1.21 -4.54 -18.65
C GLU A 204 1.61 -5.74 -19.52
N SER A 205 1.82 -5.53 -20.82
CA SER A 205 2.08 -6.62 -21.77
C SER A 205 3.26 -7.50 -21.36
N ASN A 206 4.34 -6.90 -20.86
CA ASN A 206 5.52 -7.63 -20.37
C ASN A 206 5.17 -8.52 -19.17
N LEU A 207 4.45 -7.96 -18.18
CA LEU A 207 4.01 -8.72 -17.02
C LEU A 207 3.03 -9.83 -17.42
N LEU A 208 2.12 -9.57 -18.37
CA LEU A 208 1.18 -10.57 -18.85
C LEU A 208 1.89 -11.77 -19.47
N GLU A 209 2.92 -11.55 -20.28
CA GLU A 209 3.73 -12.64 -20.86
C GLU A 209 4.40 -13.50 -19.78
N ILE A 210 4.96 -12.85 -18.75
CA ILE A 210 5.54 -13.54 -17.59
C ILE A 210 4.46 -14.36 -16.85
N LEU A 211 3.29 -13.77 -16.56
CA LEU A 211 2.20 -14.42 -15.84
C LEU A 211 1.58 -15.59 -16.64
N LEU A 212 1.57 -15.50 -17.97
CA LEU A 212 1.16 -16.61 -18.84
C LEU A 212 2.14 -17.79 -18.76
N GLY A 213 3.44 -17.51 -18.62
CA GLY A 213 4.47 -18.52 -18.40
C GLY A 213 4.40 -19.17 -17.01
N THR A 214 3.75 -18.53 -16.05
CA THR A 214 3.67 -19.00 -14.65
C THR A 214 2.25 -19.38 -14.21
N ILE A 215 1.34 -19.67 -15.16
CA ILE A 215 -0.02 -20.13 -14.84
C ILE A 215 0.02 -21.34 -13.91
N GLY A 216 -0.75 -21.27 -12.82
CA GLY A 216 -0.79 -22.32 -11.79
C GLY A 216 0.24 -22.13 -10.69
N GLN A 217 1.12 -21.13 -10.79
CA GLN A 217 2.02 -20.71 -9.72
C GLN A 217 1.47 -19.51 -8.96
N LEU A 218 2.07 -19.23 -7.80
CA LEU A 218 1.67 -18.16 -6.89
C LEU A 218 1.72 -16.76 -7.54
N SER A 219 2.68 -16.53 -8.45
CA SER A 219 2.80 -15.30 -9.24
C SER A 219 1.56 -15.03 -10.08
N SER A 220 1.00 -16.06 -10.74
CA SER A 220 -0.23 -15.94 -11.54
C SER A 220 -1.48 -15.65 -10.71
N ILE A 221 -1.51 -16.08 -9.43
CA ILE A 221 -2.64 -15.84 -8.52
C ILE A 221 -2.62 -14.41 -7.99
N TYR A 222 -1.44 -13.92 -7.59
CA TYR A 222 -1.29 -12.56 -7.08
C TYR A 222 -1.15 -11.50 -8.17
N LEU A 223 -0.97 -11.90 -9.43
CA LEU A 223 -0.72 -11.01 -10.57
C LEU A 223 0.55 -10.16 -10.38
N ILE A 224 1.60 -10.76 -9.81
CA ILE A 224 2.90 -10.13 -9.51
C ILE A 224 3.99 -10.98 -10.16
N ALA A 225 5.05 -10.34 -10.65
CA ALA A 225 6.18 -11.04 -11.24
C ALA A 225 6.86 -11.97 -10.21
N PRO A 226 7.38 -13.15 -10.62
CA PRO A 226 8.07 -14.06 -9.70
C PRO A 226 9.22 -13.41 -8.91
N ASP A 227 9.98 -12.53 -9.55
CA ASP A 227 11.13 -11.86 -8.92
C ASP A 227 10.71 -10.89 -7.82
N GLU A 228 9.63 -10.14 -8.06
CA GLU A 228 9.08 -9.17 -7.09
C GLU A 228 8.51 -9.88 -5.85
N LEU A 229 8.00 -11.10 -6.02
CA LEU A 229 7.53 -11.93 -4.90
C LEU A 229 8.68 -12.31 -3.94
N ILE A 230 9.91 -12.37 -4.44
CA ILE A 230 11.12 -12.69 -3.66
C ILE A 230 11.78 -11.40 -3.13
N GLU A 231 11.73 -10.28 -3.86
CA GLU A 231 12.25 -9.00 -3.36
C GLU A 231 11.42 -8.43 -2.21
N GLY A 232 10.10 -8.63 -2.22
CA GLY A 232 9.25 -8.30 -1.09
C GLY A 232 9.73 -8.94 0.22
N THR A 233 10.26 -10.18 0.19
CA THR A 233 10.83 -10.82 1.37
C THR A 233 12.14 -10.18 1.84
N LYS A 234 12.98 -9.64 0.94
CA LYS A 234 14.24 -8.98 1.30
C LYS A 234 14.05 -7.62 1.95
N GLN A 235 13.03 -6.85 1.54
CA GLN A 235 12.74 -5.55 2.17
C GLN A 235 12.29 -5.69 3.63
N TYR A 236 11.65 -6.80 4.00
CA TYR A 236 11.33 -7.10 5.40
C TYR A 236 12.60 -7.47 6.20
N GLU A 237 13.54 -8.21 5.61
CA GLU A 237 14.83 -8.55 6.24
C GLU A 237 15.72 -7.31 6.45
N GLU A 238 15.87 -6.45 5.44
CA GLU A 238 16.67 -5.21 5.56
C GLU A 238 16.08 -4.19 6.55
N MET A 239 14.75 -4.20 6.73
CA MET A 239 14.07 -3.33 7.68
C MET A 239 14.23 -3.82 9.12
N GLU A 240 14.37 -5.13 9.36
CA GLU A 240 14.72 -5.69 10.67
C GLU A 240 16.16 -5.33 11.08
N ASP A 241 17.12 -5.42 10.14
CA ASP A 241 18.51 -5.02 10.37
C ASP A 241 18.65 -3.53 10.76
N TYR A 242 17.78 -2.66 10.21
CA TYR A 242 17.76 -1.22 10.52
C TYR A 242 17.28 -0.90 11.94
N TYR A 243 16.50 -1.78 12.57
CA TYR A 243 16.04 -1.60 13.96
C TYR A 243 17.01 -2.20 15.00
N GLU A 244 17.84 -3.18 14.63
CA GLU A 244 18.88 -3.73 15.53
C GLU A 244 20.06 -2.75 15.72
N ASP A 245 20.44 -2.00 14.69
CA ASP A 245 21.57 -1.05 14.72
C ASP A 245 21.30 0.23 15.54
N GLN A 246 20.04 0.53 15.86
CA GLN A 246 19.67 1.71 16.68
C GLN A 246 19.89 1.54 18.19
N SER A 247 20.42 0.42 18.66
CA SER A 247 20.72 0.20 20.08
C SER A 247 22.03 0.85 20.58
N SER A 248 22.82 1.49 19.72
CA SER A 248 24.11 2.15 20.06
C SER A 248 24.04 3.70 20.17
N VAL A 249 22.94 4.24 20.71
CA VAL A 249 22.72 5.70 20.85
C VAL A 249 23.57 6.31 21.98
N GLU A 250 24.89 6.39 21.82
CA GLU A 250 25.73 7.26 22.66
C GLU A 250 26.66 8.21 21.88
N ASP A 251 26.98 7.94 20.60
CA ASP A 251 27.94 8.77 19.85
C ASP A 251 27.33 9.93 19.04
N ARG A 252 26.00 9.99 18.85
CA ARG A 252 25.36 11.01 18.00
C ARG A 252 25.25 12.40 18.65
N SER A 253 25.37 12.49 19.98
CA SER A 253 25.25 13.75 20.73
C SER A 253 26.45 14.69 20.53
N GLN A 254 27.63 14.13 20.21
CA GLN A 254 28.84 14.93 19.98
C GLN A 254 28.86 15.56 18.58
N ASN A 255 28.27 14.90 17.58
CA ASN A 255 28.30 15.35 16.19
C ASN A 255 27.32 16.51 15.91
N ILE A 256 26.18 16.57 16.62
CA ILE A 256 25.21 17.67 16.48
C ILE A 256 25.79 19.00 17.00
N LYS A 257 26.62 18.98 18.04
CA LYS A 257 27.28 20.20 18.57
C LYS A 257 28.34 20.73 17.60
N ALA A 258 29.05 19.87 16.87
CA ALA A 258 30.06 20.26 15.89
C ALA A 258 29.44 20.92 14.65
N VAL A 259 28.33 20.38 14.13
CA VAL A 259 27.64 20.93 12.95
C VAL A 259 27.02 22.30 13.25
N LYS A 260 26.47 22.50 14.46
CA LYS A 260 25.89 23.78 14.87
C LYS A 260 26.93 24.90 15.03
N ALA A 261 28.18 24.56 15.33
CA ALA A 261 29.29 25.50 15.39
C ALA A 261 29.82 25.87 13.98
N ALA A 262 29.75 24.95 13.01
CA ALA A 262 30.18 25.18 11.63
C ALA A 262 29.22 26.09 10.84
N MET A 263 27.93 26.09 11.17
CA MET A 263 26.92 26.94 10.52
C MET A 263 26.91 28.41 10.98
N ALA A 264 27.70 28.78 11.99
CA ALA A 264 27.66 30.12 12.60
C ALA A 264 28.68 31.13 12.01
N SER A 265 29.33 30.83 10.88
CA SER A 265 30.32 31.73 10.25
C SER A 265 29.82 32.27 8.90
N PRO A 266 29.72 33.59 8.70
CA PRO A 266 29.19 34.16 7.46
C PRO A 266 30.27 34.25 6.39
N ARG A 267 30.03 33.68 5.21
CA ARG A 267 30.84 33.94 4.00
C ARG A 267 30.00 34.55 2.88
N SER A 268 30.58 35.61 2.34
CA SER A 268 30.15 36.51 1.29
C SER A 268 30.04 35.83 -0.07
N TYR A 269 29.03 36.25 -0.83
CA TYR A 269 28.77 35.86 -2.21
C TYR A 269 29.65 36.70 -3.16
N GLU A 270 30.39 36.05 -4.05
CA GLU A 270 30.83 36.64 -5.31
C GLU A 270 30.47 35.72 -6.48
N GLU A 271 29.99 36.39 -7.52
CA GLU A 271 29.40 35.92 -8.77
C GLU A 271 30.47 35.89 -9.87
N ARG A 272 30.57 34.80 -10.65
CA ARG A 272 31.01 34.89 -12.06
C ARG A 272 30.67 33.66 -12.91
N THR A 273 30.35 33.97 -14.15
CA THR A 273 29.79 33.25 -15.30
C THR A 273 30.83 32.62 -16.26
N THR A 274 30.32 31.99 -17.34
CA THR A 274 30.93 31.58 -18.65
C THR A 274 31.59 30.19 -18.70
N ASP A 275 31.64 29.40 -19.78
CA ASP A 275 30.95 29.18 -21.09
C ASP A 275 31.69 27.95 -21.74
N LEU A 276 31.00 27.12 -22.56
CA LEU A 276 31.41 26.40 -23.80
C LEU A 276 32.82 25.68 -23.87
N ASP A 277 33.10 24.48 -24.42
CA ASP A 277 32.74 23.86 -25.71
C ASP A 277 33.49 22.49 -25.91
N SER A 278 32.92 21.63 -26.78
CA SER A 278 33.47 20.70 -27.81
C SER A 278 34.48 19.53 -27.57
N GLY A 279 34.11 18.38 -28.15
CA GLY A 279 34.92 17.44 -28.99
C GLY A 279 35.80 16.39 -28.29
N SER A 280 36.05 15.16 -28.74
CA SER A 280 35.58 14.26 -29.83
C SER A 280 36.37 12.94 -29.67
N GLU A 281 35.73 11.78 -29.97
CA GLU A 281 36.19 10.51 -30.60
C GLU A 281 37.67 10.04 -30.39
N ASP A 282 37.97 8.76 -30.08
CA ASP A 282 37.90 7.64 -31.04
C ASP A 282 38.33 6.25 -30.46
N THR A 283 37.76 5.19 -31.07
CA THR A 283 38.35 3.86 -31.43
C THR A 283 38.53 2.69 -30.43
N SER A 284 37.62 1.72 -30.58
CA SER A 284 37.78 0.27 -30.87
C SER A 284 38.97 -0.57 -30.31
N SER A 285 38.64 -1.76 -29.78
CA SER A 285 38.95 -3.04 -30.45
C SER A 285 38.20 -4.24 -29.83
N SER A 286 37.83 -5.15 -30.72
CA SER A 286 37.10 -6.42 -30.55
C SER A 286 38.05 -7.62 -30.34
N SER A 287 37.54 -8.71 -29.77
CA SER A 287 37.87 -10.08 -30.22
C SER A 287 36.81 -11.09 -29.77
N SER A 288 36.30 -11.83 -30.75
CA SER A 288 35.51 -13.07 -30.74
C SER A 288 36.44 -14.29 -30.44
N ASP A 289 36.04 -15.56 -30.27
CA ASP A 289 35.21 -16.53 -31.04
C ASP A 289 34.83 -17.72 -30.08
N GLU A 290 33.63 -18.33 -30.13
CA GLU A 290 33.20 -19.62 -30.80
C GLU A 290 33.98 -20.88 -30.32
N ASP A 291 33.46 -22.10 -30.14
CA ASP A 291 32.16 -22.82 -30.18
C ASP A 291 32.45 -24.23 -29.56
N ASP A 292 31.45 -24.99 -29.12
CA ASP A 292 31.33 -26.44 -29.46
C ASP A 292 30.04 -27.08 -28.92
N ASP A 293 29.44 -27.88 -29.79
CA ASP A 293 28.20 -28.65 -29.70
C ASP A 293 28.23 -29.84 -28.72
N ASP A 294 27.06 -30.28 -28.24
CA ASP A 294 26.74 -31.73 -28.25
C ASP A 294 25.23 -32.00 -28.03
N GLU A 295 24.68 -32.91 -28.84
CA GLU A 295 23.31 -33.42 -28.78
C GLU A 295 23.17 -34.66 -27.88
N SER A 296 21.96 -34.93 -27.34
CA SER A 296 21.40 -36.30 -27.32
C SER A 296 19.91 -36.40 -26.91
N SER A 297 19.13 -36.97 -27.84
CA SER A 297 18.08 -38.00 -27.76
C SER A 297 16.93 -38.00 -26.72
N ASP A 298 15.73 -38.02 -27.31
CA ASP A 298 14.42 -38.57 -26.91
C ASP A 298 14.34 -39.67 -25.82
N SER A 299 13.26 -39.61 -25.03
CA SER A 299 12.37 -40.77 -24.77
C SER A 299 11.04 -40.34 -24.16
N GLU A 300 9.94 -40.72 -24.82
CA GLU A 300 8.57 -40.67 -24.29
C GLU A 300 8.30 -41.84 -23.31
N SER A 301 7.46 -41.59 -22.31
CA SER A 301 6.57 -42.60 -21.74
C SER A 301 5.34 -41.94 -21.09
N GLU A 302 4.16 -42.39 -21.53
CA GLU A 302 2.88 -42.21 -20.85
C GLU A 302 2.78 -43.22 -19.69
N ASP A 303 2.22 -42.80 -18.56
CA ASP A 303 1.34 -43.63 -17.72
C ASP A 303 0.64 -42.74 -16.67
N GLU A 304 -0.71 -42.76 -16.70
CA GLU A 304 -1.56 -42.29 -15.62
C GLU A 304 -1.38 -43.18 -14.38
N GLU A 305 -1.21 -42.59 -13.20
CA GLU A 305 -1.85 -43.06 -11.96
C GLU A 305 -1.85 -41.92 -10.93
N THR A 306 -3.02 -41.59 -10.38
CA THR A 306 -3.18 -40.65 -9.27
C THR A 306 -2.69 -41.23 -7.95
N PRO A 307 -1.89 -40.48 -7.16
CA PRO A 307 -2.04 -40.53 -5.72
C PRO A 307 -2.19 -39.13 -5.11
N THR A 308 -3.15 -39.02 -4.19
CA THR A 308 -3.33 -37.91 -3.24
C THR A 308 -2.00 -37.33 -2.77
N THR A 309 -1.71 -36.10 -3.20
CA THR A 309 -0.52 -35.37 -2.78
C THR A 309 -0.72 -34.89 -1.35
N ALA A 310 -0.11 -35.59 -0.40
CA ALA A 310 0.24 -35.01 0.88
C ALA A 310 1.09 -33.77 0.61
N THR A 311 0.72 -32.63 1.18
CA THR A 311 1.56 -31.42 1.21
C THR A 311 2.96 -31.80 1.70
N PRO A 312 4.02 -31.49 0.94
CA PRO A 312 5.38 -31.68 1.44
C PRO A 312 5.57 -30.81 2.69
N ASP A 313 6.00 -31.41 3.80
CA ASP A 313 6.35 -30.70 5.03
C ASP A 313 7.49 -29.71 4.68
N LEU A 314 7.17 -28.43 4.55
CA LEU A 314 8.19 -27.38 4.39
C LEU A 314 9.06 -27.32 5.66
N PRO A 315 10.38 -27.12 5.53
CA PRO A 315 11.24 -27.01 6.70
C PRO A 315 10.86 -25.76 7.51
N ILE A 316 10.53 -25.96 8.79
CA ILE A 316 10.17 -24.87 9.69
C ILE A 316 11.38 -23.94 9.87
N GLN A 317 11.26 -22.69 9.45
CA GLN A 317 12.28 -21.67 9.69
C GLN A 317 12.41 -21.37 11.19
N ARG A 318 13.64 -21.38 11.71
CA ARG A 318 13.93 -21.18 13.14
C ARG A 318 14.53 -19.79 13.36
N PHE A 319 14.00 -19.08 14.35
CA PHE A 319 14.49 -17.79 14.81
C PHE A 319 15.21 -17.94 16.14
N MET A 320 16.17 -17.07 16.43
CA MET A 320 16.86 -17.07 17.72
C MET A 320 15.90 -16.63 18.82
N VAL A 321 15.64 -17.50 19.79
CA VAL A 321 14.77 -17.20 20.94
C VAL A 321 15.61 -16.83 22.17
N HIS A 322 16.78 -17.44 22.31
CA HIS A 322 17.73 -17.15 23.39
C HIS A 322 19.17 -17.26 22.85
N PRO A 323 19.90 -16.16 22.70
CA PRO A 323 21.29 -16.18 22.26
C PRO A 323 22.22 -16.60 23.43
N GLU A 324 23.43 -17.05 23.09
CA GLU A 324 24.35 -17.69 24.06
C GLU A 324 24.94 -16.73 25.11
N ASP A 325 24.94 -15.44 24.82
CA ASP A 325 25.40 -14.34 25.67
C ASP A 325 24.34 -13.85 26.65
N GLN A 326 23.07 -14.18 26.43
CA GLN A 326 21.98 -13.79 27.31
C GLN A 326 22.02 -14.59 28.61
N LYS A 327 22.02 -13.87 29.74
CA LYS A 327 21.99 -14.49 31.08
C LYS A 327 20.60 -15.02 31.39
N GLY A 328 20.50 -16.29 31.78
CA GLY A 328 19.28 -16.86 32.31
C GLY A 328 18.91 -16.30 33.69
N GLY A 329 17.76 -16.72 34.25
CA GLY A 329 17.26 -16.23 35.55
C GLY A 329 18.21 -16.45 36.75
N ASN A 330 19.18 -17.36 36.62
CA ASN A 330 20.21 -17.64 37.63
C ASN A 330 21.57 -17.01 37.29
N GLY A 331 21.65 -16.13 36.29
CA GLY A 331 22.87 -15.39 35.92
C GLY A 331 23.89 -16.16 35.07
N HIS A 332 23.65 -17.44 34.78
CA HIS A 332 24.51 -18.25 33.90
C HIS A 332 24.24 -17.94 32.42
N THR A 333 25.30 -17.95 31.62
CA THR A 333 25.27 -17.83 30.15
C THR A 333 25.61 -19.18 29.49
N GLY A 334 25.38 -19.29 28.19
CA GLY A 334 25.76 -20.46 27.38
C GLY A 334 24.60 -21.37 26.95
N LEU A 335 23.36 -21.10 27.34
CA LEU A 335 22.20 -21.78 26.74
C LEU A 335 21.83 -21.04 25.45
N LYS A 336 21.83 -21.75 24.32
CA LYS A 336 21.37 -21.23 23.03
C LYS A 336 20.06 -21.92 22.65
N VAL A 337 19.03 -21.16 22.30
CA VAL A 337 17.74 -21.70 21.85
C VAL A 337 17.30 -20.98 20.58
N ALA A 338 17.14 -21.73 19.50
CA ALA A 338 16.45 -21.27 18.30
C ALA A 338 15.16 -22.08 18.12
N GLY A 339 14.09 -21.45 17.67
CA GLY A 339 12.77 -22.09 17.57
C GLY A 339 11.98 -21.61 16.37
N GLY A 340 11.08 -22.45 15.86
CA GLY A 340 10.11 -22.11 14.83
C GLY A 340 8.82 -22.88 15.05
N ILE A 341 7.70 -22.38 14.52
CA ILE A 341 6.39 -23.04 14.64
C ILE A 341 5.90 -23.43 13.25
N GLY A 342 5.32 -24.61 13.11
CA GLY A 342 4.69 -24.98 11.86
C GLY A 342 3.90 -26.27 11.95
N PHE A 343 3.29 -26.63 10.84
CA PHE A 343 2.56 -27.89 10.73
C PHE A 343 3.47 -28.98 10.16
N VAL A 344 3.62 -30.08 10.91
CA VAL A 344 4.31 -31.28 10.45
C VAL A 344 3.29 -32.42 10.43
N LYS A 345 3.02 -32.97 9.25
CA LYS A 345 2.00 -34.02 9.03
C LYS A 345 0.63 -33.64 9.63
N GLY A 346 0.25 -32.36 9.49
CA GLY A 346 -1.01 -31.83 10.01
C GLY A 346 -1.07 -31.62 11.54
N VAL A 347 0.03 -31.86 12.26
CA VAL A 347 0.13 -31.57 13.70
C VAL A 347 0.91 -30.29 13.91
N LEU A 348 0.30 -29.34 14.59
CA LEU A 348 0.97 -28.11 14.99
C LEU A 348 2.10 -28.42 15.99
N CYS A 349 3.33 -28.08 15.63
CA CYS A 349 4.50 -28.26 16.49
C CYS A 349 5.42 -27.04 16.49
N MET A 350 6.19 -26.95 17.57
CA MET A 350 7.34 -26.06 17.67
C MET A 350 8.60 -26.90 17.49
N GLU A 351 9.44 -26.55 16.53
CA GLU A 351 10.76 -27.16 16.37
C GLU A 351 11.81 -26.29 17.06
N LEU A 352 12.57 -26.89 17.98
CA LEU A 352 13.58 -26.22 18.78
C LEU A 352 14.96 -26.80 18.46
N LEU A 353 15.97 -25.92 18.42
CA LEU A 353 17.39 -26.25 18.46
C LEU A 353 17.94 -25.71 19.77
N ILE A 354 18.37 -26.60 20.66
CA ILE A 354 18.91 -26.27 21.97
C ILE A 354 20.40 -26.62 21.97
N GLY A 355 21.24 -25.61 22.21
CA GLY A 355 22.69 -25.73 22.29
C GLY A 355 23.23 -25.36 23.67
N ASN A 356 24.33 -26.00 24.07
CA ASN A 356 25.10 -25.65 25.25
C ASN A 356 26.48 -25.11 24.82
N SER A 357 26.63 -23.79 24.76
CA SER A 357 27.93 -23.11 24.57
C SER A 357 28.66 -22.84 25.90
N GLY A 358 28.08 -23.24 27.03
CA GLY A 358 28.66 -23.07 28.37
C GLY A 358 29.72 -24.11 28.71
N SER A 359 30.41 -23.92 29.83
CA SER A 359 31.46 -24.82 30.33
C SER A 359 30.95 -25.94 31.25
N VAL A 360 29.65 -25.96 31.56
CA VAL A 360 29.01 -26.91 32.49
C VAL A 360 27.90 -27.69 31.76
N PRO A 361 27.75 -29.01 32.00
CA PRO A 361 26.62 -29.76 31.45
C PRO A 361 25.27 -29.22 31.94
N LEU A 362 24.31 -29.10 31.03
CA LEU A 362 22.96 -28.63 31.33
C LEU A 362 22.01 -29.83 31.52
N THR A 363 21.16 -29.79 32.54
CA THR A 363 20.19 -30.84 32.87
C THR A 363 18.84 -30.24 33.26
N GLY A 364 17.78 -31.05 33.27
CA GLY A 364 16.46 -30.65 33.79
C GLY A 364 15.67 -29.72 32.85
N PHE A 365 15.64 -30.04 31.56
CA PHE A 365 14.94 -29.25 30.55
C PHE A 365 13.42 -29.38 30.67
N ALA A 366 12.73 -28.24 30.72
CA ALA A 366 11.27 -28.15 30.65
C ALA A 366 10.88 -26.94 29.81
N ILE A 367 9.69 -27.01 29.21
CA ILE A 367 9.14 -25.92 28.40
C ILE A 367 7.87 -25.37 29.04
N GLN A 368 7.79 -24.04 29.09
CA GLN A 368 6.60 -23.31 29.47
C GLN A 368 6.44 -22.12 28.52
N CYS A 369 5.26 -22.00 27.92
CA CYS A 369 4.92 -20.86 27.08
C CYS A 369 4.19 -19.79 27.90
N ASN A 370 4.43 -18.52 27.58
CA ASN A 370 3.64 -17.41 28.09
C ASN A 370 2.27 -17.34 27.39
N LYS A 371 1.35 -16.55 27.97
CA LYS A 371 0.14 -16.16 27.25
C LYS A 371 0.52 -15.46 25.95
N ASN A 372 -0.11 -15.87 24.85
CA ASN A 372 0.16 -15.38 23.50
C ASN A 372 -1.16 -15.17 22.73
N ALA A 373 -1.09 -14.39 21.65
CA ALA A 373 -2.27 -14.01 20.86
C ALA A 373 -2.97 -15.22 20.20
N PHE A 374 -2.23 -16.30 19.95
CA PHE A 374 -2.72 -17.53 19.31
C PHE A 374 -3.15 -18.61 20.31
N GLY A 375 -3.02 -18.35 21.61
CA GLY A 375 -3.39 -19.30 22.65
C GLY A 375 -2.55 -20.57 22.71
N LEU A 376 -1.39 -20.61 22.08
CA LEU A 376 -0.59 -21.84 21.93
C LEU A 376 0.00 -22.27 23.27
N ALA A 377 -0.16 -23.56 23.62
CA ALA A 377 0.47 -24.18 24.77
C ALA A 377 1.13 -25.52 24.37
N PRO A 378 2.26 -25.90 24.98
CA PRO A 378 2.85 -27.21 24.73
C PRO A 378 1.97 -28.31 25.34
N LYS A 379 1.81 -29.44 24.63
CA LYS A 379 1.04 -30.60 25.12
C LYS A 379 1.61 -31.22 26.40
N SER A 380 2.91 -31.03 26.63
CA SER A 380 3.65 -31.54 27.78
C SER A 380 4.73 -30.54 28.16
N THR A 381 4.98 -30.40 29.47
CA THR A 381 6.10 -29.59 29.98
C THR A 381 7.45 -30.28 29.77
N GLN A 382 7.44 -31.59 29.57
CA GLN A 382 8.63 -32.38 29.22
C GLN A 382 8.79 -32.40 27.70
N ILE A 383 10.01 -32.08 27.23
CA ILE A 383 10.35 -32.04 25.82
C ILE A 383 10.72 -33.45 25.35
N ALA A 384 9.85 -34.06 24.54
CA ALA A 384 10.12 -35.38 23.98
C ALA A 384 11.36 -35.36 23.07
N GLY A 385 12.29 -36.30 23.29
CA GLY A 385 13.52 -36.40 22.52
C GLY A 385 14.69 -35.55 23.04
N MET A 386 14.52 -34.82 24.15
CA MET A 386 15.61 -34.11 24.82
C MET A 386 16.47 -35.08 25.66
N PRO A 387 17.81 -35.07 25.56
CA PRO A 387 18.67 -35.85 26.45
C PRO A 387 18.62 -35.30 27.89
N ASP A 388 18.78 -36.19 28.88
CA ASP A 388 18.81 -35.82 30.31
C ASP A 388 19.96 -34.86 30.65
N THR A 389 21.04 -34.90 29.86
CA THR A 389 22.21 -34.04 30.00
C THR A 389 22.72 -33.60 28.64
N LEU A 390 22.84 -32.29 28.44
CA LEU A 390 23.43 -31.68 27.24
C LEU A 390 24.86 -31.24 27.57
N GLN A 391 25.85 -31.88 26.93
CA GLN A 391 27.27 -31.63 27.16
C GLN A 391 27.71 -30.26 26.60
N PRO A 392 28.74 -29.62 27.18
CA PRO A 392 29.38 -28.44 26.60
C PRO A 392 29.74 -28.64 25.12
N GLY A 393 29.42 -27.67 24.28
CA GLY A 393 29.63 -27.67 22.83
C GLY A 393 28.64 -28.52 22.02
N SER A 394 27.65 -29.16 22.66
CA SER A 394 26.66 -29.99 21.95
C SER A 394 25.34 -29.24 21.70
N SER A 395 24.66 -29.62 20.63
CA SER A 395 23.32 -29.11 20.27
C SER A 395 22.40 -30.24 19.88
N VAL A 396 21.11 -30.10 20.19
CA VAL A 396 20.07 -31.09 19.89
C VAL A 396 18.84 -30.39 19.30
N SER A 397 18.24 -31.03 18.28
CA SER A 397 16.99 -30.59 17.69
C SER A 397 15.85 -31.46 18.19
N VAL A 398 14.79 -30.82 18.70
CA VAL A 398 13.64 -31.46 19.33
C VAL A 398 12.33 -30.83 18.83
N ARG A 399 11.24 -31.60 18.84
CA ARG A 399 9.92 -31.13 18.41
C ARG A 399 8.94 -31.19 19.57
N VAL A 400 8.23 -30.10 19.81
CA VAL A 400 7.23 -29.95 20.87
C VAL A 400 5.85 -29.78 20.24
N PRO A 401 4.94 -30.76 20.37
CA PRO A 401 3.56 -30.60 19.92
C PRO A 401 2.85 -29.48 20.69
N LEU A 402 2.09 -28.63 19.99
CA LEU A 402 1.32 -27.53 20.58
C LEU A 402 -0.19 -27.80 20.51
N GLU A 403 -0.93 -27.18 21.43
CA GLU A 403 -2.39 -27.06 21.43
C GLU A 403 -2.81 -25.58 21.35
N PRO A 404 -3.68 -25.19 20.40
CA PRO A 404 -4.22 -23.85 20.34
C PRO A 404 -5.26 -23.59 21.44
N ASN A 405 -5.60 -22.31 21.66
CA ASN A 405 -6.68 -21.85 22.55
C ASN A 405 -6.53 -22.20 24.05
N ARG A 406 -5.31 -22.43 24.55
CA ARG A 406 -5.02 -22.71 25.96
C ARG A 406 -4.48 -21.50 26.74
N LEU A 407 -3.68 -20.66 26.09
CA LEU A 407 -2.93 -19.55 26.72
C LEU A 407 -3.20 -18.19 26.05
N ASN A 408 -4.47 -17.79 25.95
CA ASN A 408 -4.82 -16.52 25.29
C ASN A 408 -4.36 -15.29 26.09
N SER A 409 -3.66 -14.36 25.45
CA SER A 409 -3.28 -13.06 26.04
C SER A 409 -4.44 -12.07 26.07
N GLY A 410 -5.39 -12.15 25.13
CA GLY A 410 -6.49 -11.18 24.98
C GLY A 410 -6.04 -9.82 24.45
N SER A 411 -4.76 -9.66 24.14
CA SER A 411 -4.17 -8.50 23.50
C SER A 411 -3.67 -8.90 22.09
N PRO A 412 -3.79 -8.02 21.08
CA PRO A 412 -3.20 -8.27 19.77
C PRO A 412 -1.69 -8.55 19.91
N PRO A 413 -1.10 -9.33 18.98
CA PRO A 413 0.34 -9.60 19.00
C PRO A 413 1.12 -8.26 18.97
N PRO A 414 2.19 -8.10 19.78
CA PRO A 414 3.06 -6.94 19.67
C PRO A 414 3.70 -6.89 18.27
N ASN A 415 4.13 -5.71 17.82
CA ASN A 415 4.75 -5.47 16.50
C ASN A 415 6.09 -6.21 16.25
N HIS A 416 6.51 -7.12 17.14
CA HIS A 416 7.61 -8.04 16.88
C HIS A 416 7.04 -9.31 16.26
N PRO A 417 7.69 -9.88 15.23
CA PRO A 417 7.17 -11.05 14.54
C PRO A 417 6.95 -12.18 15.56
N PRO A 418 5.71 -12.62 15.81
CA PRO A 418 5.53 -13.88 16.52
C PRO A 418 6.21 -14.96 15.68
N LEU A 419 6.87 -15.92 16.33
CA LEU A 419 7.39 -17.14 15.70
C LEU A 419 6.35 -17.66 14.71
N LEU A 420 6.58 -17.39 13.42
CA LEU A 420 5.54 -17.52 12.41
C LEU A 420 5.14 -19.00 12.32
N LEU A 421 3.83 -19.22 12.27
CA LEU A 421 3.24 -20.48 11.85
C LEU A 421 3.47 -20.60 10.34
N GLN A 422 4.34 -21.52 9.91
CA GLN A 422 4.40 -21.97 8.52
C GLN A 422 3.56 -23.23 8.31
#